data_AF-A0A932TBP9-F1
#
_entry.id   AF-A0A932TBP9-F1
#
_cell.length_a   1.000
_cell.length_b   1.000
_cell.length_c   1.000
_cell.angle_alpha   90.00
_cell.angle_beta   90.00
_cell.angle_gamma   90.00
#
_symmetry.space_group_name_H-M   'P 1'
#
loop_
_entity.id
_entity.type
_entity.pdbx_description
1 polymer ?
#
loop_
_entity_poly.entity_id
_entity_poly.type
_entity_poly.pdbx_seq_one_letter_code
_entity_poly.pdbx_strand_id
1 'polypeptide(L)'
;MAANSLDRRSLLARAFRAFISIPILGSVAALPSVILRILKPTNQAFNLNQPPDQPGGASQKVASINQFDRDWVMVDFTFFQRNMEYTPRAENVSLIPGFAVRIPEEVVTTFTGAAAPLAELVNMPGNQNVLCFSRICPHLGCIFNFFSPRDPRGPVWEPARVATEYGYPGVQTDRGYFACPCHFSVYDLTQIGKDQTGKPKLGLVVSGPAPRPPRTLEFKVENGELFITGMEAGGVA
;
A
#
# COMPACT_ATOMS: atom_id res chain seq x y z
N MET A 1 -14.22 74.57 -3.49
CA MET A 1 -13.96 73.19 -3.02
C MET A 1 -14.44 73.11 -1.57
N ALA A 2 -15.63 72.58 -1.33
CA ALA A 2 -16.18 72.44 0.03
C ALA A 2 -15.65 71.15 0.66
N ALA A 3 -14.88 71.27 1.74
CA ALA A 3 -14.37 70.14 2.49
C ALA A 3 -15.52 69.52 3.29
N ASN A 4 -15.85 68.28 2.95
CA ASN A 4 -16.91 67.50 3.56
C ASN A 4 -16.46 67.06 4.97
N SER A 5 -16.74 67.87 6.00
CA SER A 5 -16.41 67.52 7.39
C SER A 5 -17.35 66.42 7.86
N LEU A 6 -16.88 65.17 7.88
CA LEU A 6 -17.62 64.04 8.43
C LEU A 6 -17.97 64.32 9.90
N ASP A 7 -19.27 64.39 10.20
CA ASP A 7 -19.80 64.54 11.56
C ASP A 7 -19.25 63.43 12.46
N ARG A 8 -18.65 63.77 13.61
CA ARG A 8 -18.11 62.82 14.59
C ARG A 8 -19.13 61.74 14.98
N ARG A 9 -20.41 62.09 15.06
CA ARG A 9 -21.49 61.13 15.36
C ARG A 9 -21.69 60.12 14.23
N SER A 10 -21.56 60.55 12.97
CA SER A 10 -21.63 59.68 11.80
C SER A 10 -20.44 58.71 11.70
N LEU A 11 -19.24 59.18 12.08
CA LEU A 11 -18.02 58.35 12.16
C LEU A 11 -18.13 57.29 13.25
N LEU A 12 -18.59 57.67 14.45
CA LEU A 12 -18.82 56.72 15.54
C LEU A 12 -19.90 55.68 15.20
N ALA A 13 -21.00 56.10 14.58
CA ALA A 13 -22.05 55.18 14.13
C ALA A 13 -21.55 54.19 13.07
N ARG A 14 -20.69 54.64 12.14
CA ARG A 14 -20.05 53.76 11.14
C ARG A 14 -19.06 52.79 11.77
N ALA A 15 -18.22 53.25 12.69
CA ALA A 15 -17.28 52.41 13.42
C ALA A 15 -18.01 51.34 14.25
N PHE A 16 -19.10 51.71 14.92
CA PHE A 16 -19.93 50.78 15.69
C PHE A 16 -20.63 49.73 14.80
N ARG A 17 -21.18 50.14 13.66
CA ARG A 17 -21.75 49.20 12.67
C ARG A 17 -20.70 48.25 12.11
N ALA A 18 -19.51 48.75 11.79
CA ALA A 18 -18.39 47.92 11.35
C ALA A 18 -18.00 46.92 12.44
N PHE A 19 -17.93 47.35 13.70
CA PHE A 19 -17.59 46.49 14.82
C PHE A 19 -18.62 45.37 15.05
N ILE A 20 -19.91 45.69 14.98
CA ILE A 20 -20.99 44.70 15.10
C ILE A 20 -21.01 43.72 13.91
N SER A 21 -20.58 44.15 12.72
CA SER A 21 -20.50 43.25 11.56
C SER A 21 -19.35 42.24 11.61
N ILE A 22 -18.30 42.47 12.41
CA ILE A 22 -17.15 41.57 12.54
C ILE A 22 -17.56 40.14 12.96
N PRO A 23 -18.33 39.90 14.04
CA PRO A 23 -18.72 38.53 14.43
C PRO A 23 -19.61 37.84 13.39
N ILE A 24 -20.45 38.60 12.67
CA ILE A 24 -21.32 38.05 11.61
C ILE A 24 -20.46 37.59 10.43
N LEU A 25 -19.57 38.47 9.95
CA LEU A 25 -18.67 38.15 8.84
C LEU A 25 -17.70 37.01 9.21
N GLY A 26 -17.19 37.00 10.45
CA GLY A 26 -16.37 35.91 10.96
C GLY A 26 -17.12 34.57 11.00
N SER A 27 -18.39 34.57 11.40
CA SER A 27 -19.23 33.36 11.41
C SER A 27 -19.48 32.84 10.00
N VAL A 28 -19.82 33.72 9.05
CA VAL A 28 -20.02 33.34 7.64
C VAL A 28 -18.74 32.81 7.02
N ALA A 29 -17.59 33.43 7.32
CA ALA A 29 -16.28 32.96 6.85
C ALA A 29 -15.87 31.60 7.45
N ALA A 30 -16.35 31.27 8.66
CA ALA A 30 -16.07 29.99 9.31
C ALA A 30 -16.97 28.83 8.84
N LEU A 31 -18.18 29.12 8.33
CA LEU A 31 -19.14 28.10 7.87
C LEU A 31 -18.57 27.10 6.86
N PRO A 32 -17.83 27.51 5.80
CA PRO A 32 -17.21 26.56 4.88
C PRO A 32 -16.30 25.55 5.59
N SER A 33 -15.53 25.98 6.60
CA SER A 33 -14.66 25.09 7.36
C SER A 33 -15.44 24.13 8.25
N VAL A 34 -16.58 24.53 8.81
CA VAL A 34 -17.43 23.65 9.61
C VAL A 34 -18.12 22.62 8.72
N ILE A 35 -18.72 23.05 7.61
CA ILE A 35 -19.39 22.16 6.64
C ILE A 35 -18.39 21.16 6.08
N LEU A 36 -17.20 21.61 5.68
CA LEU A 36 -16.16 20.70 5.19
C LEU A 36 -15.69 19.71 6.25
N ARG A 37 -15.68 20.07 7.54
CA ARG A 37 -15.35 19.14 8.62
C ARG A 37 -16.49 18.18 8.96
N ILE A 38 -17.74 18.52 8.65
CA ILE A 38 -18.84 17.56 8.72
C ILE A 38 -18.72 16.54 7.58
N LEU A 39 -18.37 17.00 6.37
CA LEU A 39 -18.20 16.14 5.19
C LEU A 39 -16.88 15.34 5.22
N LYS A 40 -15.81 15.94 5.76
CA LYS A 40 -14.46 15.38 5.89
C LYS A 40 -13.87 15.78 7.26
N PRO A 41 -14.13 15.00 8.33
CA PRO A 41 -13.74 15.31 9.70
C PRO A 41 -12.25 15.48 9.95
N THR A 42 -11.41 14.92 9.08
CA THR A 42 -9.95 15.00 9.11
C THR A 42 -9.39 16.34 8.63
N ASN A 43 -10.22 17.21 8.03
CA ASN A 43 -9.77 18.53 7.59
C ASN A 43 -9.40 19.44 8.76
N GLN A 44 -8.23 20.08 8.67
CA GLN A 44 -7.82 21.11 9.62
C GLN A 44 -8.70 22.35 9.50
N ALA A 45 -8.86 23.09 10.61
CA ALA A 45 -9.64 24.31 10.63
C ALA A 45 -9.12 25.31 9.58
N PHE A 46 -10.01 25.85 8.76
CA PHE A 46 -9.73 26.79 7.67
C PHE A 46 -8.83 26.28 6.53
N ASN A 47 -8.49 24.99 6.50
CA ASN A 47 -7.74 24.40 5.38
C ASN A 47 -8.69 23.79 4.33
N LEU A 48 -9.16 24.62 3.40
CA LEU A 48 -10.12 24.20 2.37
C LEU A 48 -9.49 23.30 1.28
N ASN A 49 -8.17 23.30 1.17
CA ASN A 49 -7.41 22.61 0.10
C ASN A 49 -6.58 21.43 0.63
N GLN A 50 -6.94 20.87 1.79
CA GLN A 50 -6.22 19.72 2.34
C GLN A 50 -6.33 18.52 1.39
N PRO A 51 -5.20 17.86 1.04
CA PRO A 51 -5.21 16.69 0.15
C PRO A 51 -6.09 15.56 0.72
N PRO A 52 -6.54 14.62 -0.14
CA PRO A 52 -7.26 13.43 0.31
C PRO A 52 -6.47 12.68 1.40
N ASP A 53 -7.19 12.13 2.38
CA ASP A 53 -6.54 11.30 3.39
C ASP A 53 -5.97 10.06 2.71
N GLN A 54 -4.67 9.84 2.90
CA GLN A 54 -4.01 8.64 2.43
C GLN A 54 -3.96 7.63 3.56
N PRO A 55 -4.06 6.33 3.27
CA PRO A 55 -3.77 5.30 4.26
C PRO A 55 -2.36 5.50 4.80
N GLY A 56 -2.25 5.67 6.12
CA GLY A 56 -1.00 5.93 6.81
C GLY A 56 -0.47 4.65 7.43
N GLY A 57 0.39 3.93 6.74
CA GLY A 57 1.22 2.91 7.37
C GLY A 57 2.29 3.59 8.22
N ALA A 58 2.26 3.41 9.55
CA ALA A 58 3.48 3.68 10.31
C ALA A 58 4.56 2.76 9.75
N SER A 59 5.70 3.33 9.34
CA SER A 59 6.81 2.54 8.81
C SER A 59 7.16 1.45 9.82
N GLN A 60 7.00 0.18 9.43
CA GLN A 60 7.11 -0.95 10.33
C GLN A 60 8.29 -1.82 9.91
N LYS A 61 9.25 -2.01 10.83
CA LYS A 61 10.32 -2.99 10.64
C LYS A 61 9.72 -4.40 10.58
N VAL A 62 10.04 -5.15 9.53
CA VAL A 62 9.55 -6.52 9.33
C VAL A 62 10.67 -7.56 9.29
N ALA A 63 11.87 -7.20 8.84
CA ALA A 63 13.00 -8.12 8.74
C ALA A 63 14.33 -7.37 8.74
N SER A 64 15.41 -8.07 9.05
CA SER A 64 16.76 -7.60 8.73
C SER A 64 17.15 -8.10 7.34
N ILE A 65 17.85 -7.28 6.55
CA ILE A 65 18.25 -7.68 5.20
C ILE A 65 19.19 -8.90 5.20
N ASN A 66 19.95 -9.09 6.29
CA ASN A 66 20.87 -10.22 6.44
C ASN A 66 20.15 -11.57 6.59
N GLN A 67 18.83 -11.58 6.82
CA GLN A 67 18.05 -12.81 6.85
C GLN A 67 17.88 -13.41 5.45
N PHE A 68 18.03 -12.60 4.40
CA PHE A 68 17.87 -13.01 3.01
C PHE A 68 19.20 -13.47 2.44
N ASP A 69 19.81 -14.52 2.99
CA ASP A 69 21.18 -14.95 2.65
C ASP A 69 21.29 -15.77 1.35
N ARG A 70 20.17 -16.28 0.84
CA ARG A 70 20.08 -17.06 -0.38
C ARG A 70 18.78 -16.82 -1.12
N ASP A 71 18.76 -17.23 -2.37
CA ASP A 71 17.60 -17.11 -3.23
C ASP A 71 16.40 -17.88 -2.68
N TRP A 72 15.21 -17.31 -2.90
CA TRP A 72 13.92 -17.80 -2.43
C TRP A 72 13.74 -17.86 -0.91
N VAL A 73 14.65 -17.27 -0.11
CA VAL A 73 14.38 -17.06 1.31
C VAL A 73 13.18 -16.16 1.48
N MET A 74 12.30 -16.55 2.38
CA MET A 74 11.11 -15.81 2.73
C MET A 74 11.06 -15.54 4.22
N VAL A 75 10.65 -14.32 4.58
CA VAL A 75 10.28 -13.93 5.94
C VAL A 75 8.79 -13.59 5.93
N ASP A 76 8.03 -14.22 6.82
CA ASP A 76 6.63 -13.93 7.03
C ASP A 76 6.45 -12.83 8.09
N PHE A 77 5.48 -11.96 7.85
CA PHE A 77 5.18 -10.88 8.79
C PHE A 77 3.70 -10.48 8.72
N THR A 78 3.29 -9.63 9.66
CA THR A 78 1.98 -8.95 9.64
C THR A 78 2.21 -7.45 9.67
N PHE A 79 1.71 -6.74 8.67
CA PHE A 79 1.77 -5.29 8.57
C PHE A 79 0.48 -4.65 9.07
N PHE A 80 0.59 -3.60 9.88
CA PHE A 80 -0.55 -2.85 10.39
C PHE A 80 -0.79 -1.61 9.52
N GLN A 81 -1.86 -1.63 8.72
CA GLN A 81 -2.26 -0.48 7.93
C GLN A 81 -3.37 0.28 8.64
N ARG A 82 -3.17 1.59 8.84
CA ARG A 82 -4.18 2.47 9.43
C ARG A 82 -4.84 3.29 8.34
N ASN A 83 -6.14 3.11 8.19
CA ASN A 83 -6.97 3.85 7.26
C ASN A 83 -7.87 4.79 8.06
N MET A 84 -7.85 6.08 7.72
CA MET A 84 -8.83 7.01 8.27
C MET A 84 -10.18 6.72 7.63
N GLU A 85 -11.19 6.42 8.45
CA GLU A 85 -12.53 6.12 7.98
C GLU A 85 -13.51 7.20 8.43
N TYR A 86 -14.46 7.52 7.55
CA TYR A 86 -15.57 8.44 7.83
C TYR A 86 -16.67 7.76 8.67
N THR A 87 -16.28 7.07 9.74
CA THR A 87 -17.17 6.42 10.72
C THR A 87 -16.94 7.03 12.11
N PRO A 88 -17.83 6.80 13.09
CA PRO A 88 -17.62 7.28 14.46
C PRO A 88 -16.32 6.77 15.11
N ARG A 89 -15.72 5.70 14.57
CA ARG A 89 -14.43 5.16 15.03
C ARG A 89 -13.22 5.95 14.51
N ALA A 90 -13.41 6.77 13.46
CA ALA A 90 -12.40 7.60 12.79
C ALA A 90 -11.20 6.88 12.16
N GLU A 91 -10.86 5.69 12.62
CA GLU A 91 -9.72 4.88 12.16
C GLU A 91 -10.12 3.40 12.06
N ASN A 92 -9.67 2.74 11.01
CA ASN A 92 -9.69 1.30 10.85
C ASN A 92 -8.26 0.79 10.70
N VAL A 93 -7.92 -0.23 11.51
CA VAL A 93 -6.61 -0.88 11.47
C VAL A 93 -6.77 -2.23 10.80
N SER A 94 -6.23 -2.36 9.59
CA SER A 94 -6.20 -3.61 8.84
C SER A 94 -4.91 -4.38 9.15
N LEU A 95 -5.05 -5.67 9.44
CA LEU A 95 -3.93 -6.60 9.60
C LEU A 95 -3.64 -7.28 8.26
N ILE A 96 -2.47 -6.99 7.69
CA ILE A 96 -2.11 -7.46 6.37
C ILE A 96 -0.98 -8.47 6.51
N PRO A 97 -1.26 -9.78 6.40
CA PRO A 97 -0.22 -10.78 6.37
C PRO A 97 0.61 -10.62 5.08
N GLY A 98 1.93 -10.69 5.21
CA GLY A 98 2.87 -10.42 4.13
C GLY A 98 4.00 -11.44 4.07
N PHE A 99 4.65 -11.47 2.90
CA PHE A 99 5.92 -12.16 2.68
C PHE A 99 6.94 -11.16 2.15
N ALA A 100 8.12 -11.13 2.73
CA ALA A 100 9.31 -10.57 2.09
C ALA A 100 10.08 -11.75 1.48
N VAL A 101 10.38 -11.70 0.19
CA VAL A 101 11.00 -12.82 -0.54
C VAL A 101 12.22 -12.31 -1.30
N ARG A 102 13.36 -12.98 -1.13
CA ARG A 102 14.54 -12.76 -1.96
C ARG A 102 14.36 -13.41 -3.32
N ILE A 103 14.29 -12.59 -4.35
CA ILE A 103 14.12 -13.02 -5.73
C ILE A 103 15.51 -13.29 -6.35
N PRO A 104 15.72 -14.43 -7.03
CA PRO A 104 16.98 -14.70 -7.71
C PRO A 104 17.36 -13.62 -8.72
N GLU A 105 18.65 -13.31 -8.84
CA GLU A 105 19.17 -12.32 -9.81
C GLU A 105 18.77 -12.67 -11.26
N GLU A 106 18.81 -13.96 -11.61
CA GLU A 106 18.37 -14.47 -12.91
C GLU A 106 16.91 -14.13 -13.23
N VAL A 107 16.04 -14.00 -12.22
CA VAL A 107 14.66 -13.55 -12.40
C VAL A 107 14.63 -12.03 -12.52
N VAL A 108 15.36 -11.31 -11.68
CA VAL A 108 15.45 -9.84 -11.70
C VAL A 108 15.91 -9.32 -13.06
N THR A 109 16.90 -9.96 -13.67
CA THR A 109 17.41 -9.58 -15.01
C THR A 109 16.38 -9.72 -16.13
N THR A 110 15.28 -10.44 -15.91
CA THR A 110 14.15 -10.51 -16.87
C THR A 110 13.26 -9.27 -16.84
N PHE A 111 13.38 -8.41 -15.82
CA PHE A 111 12.54 -7.22 -15.60
C PHE A 111 12.93 -6.10 -16.58
N THR A 112 12.56 -6.28 -17.84
CA THR A 112 12.88 -5.38 -18.95
C THR A 112 11.64 -4.66 -19.48
N GLY A 113 11.84 -3.59 -20.26
CA GLY A 113 10.75 -2.84 -20.89
C GLY A 113 9.77 -2.29 -19.86
N ALA A 114 8.49 -2.62 -20.00
CA ALA A 114 7.44 -2.16 -19.08
C ALA A 114 7.68 -2.61 -17.63
N ALA A 115 8.37 -3.74 -17.42
CA ALA A 115 8.66 -4.29 -16.09
C ALA A 115 9.92 -3.69 -15.44
N ALA A 116 10.68 -2.83 -16.14
CA ALA A 116 11.88 -2.18 -15.60
C ALA A 116 11.69 -1.48 -14.24
N PRO A 117 10.53 -0.87 -13.91
CA PRO A 117 10.32 -0.31 -12.57
C PRO A 117 10.40 -1.34 -11.43
N LEU A 118 10.14 -2.63 -11.70
CA LEU A 118 10.35 -3.68 -10.70
C LEU A 118 11.83 -3.91 -10.42
N ALA A 119 12.69 -3.78 -11.45
CA ALA A 119 14.14 -3.88 -11.32
C ALA A 119 14.68 -2.75 -10.42
N GLU A 120 14.16 -1.54 -10.58
CA GLU A 120 14.55 -0.38 -9.77
C GLU A 120 14.23 -0.59 -8.27
N LEU A 121 13.10 -1.24 -7.97
CA LEU A 121 12.73 -1.58 -6.59
C LEU A 121 13.68 -2.62 -5.98
N VAL A 122 14.04 -3.66 -6.73
CA VAL A 122 14.93 -4.72 -6.19
C VAL A 122 16.39 -4.29 -6.10
N ASN A 123 16.84 -3.40 -6.99
CA ASN A 123 18.21 -2.90 -7.06
C ASN A 123 18.45 -1.64 -6.21
N MET A 124 17.50 -1.22 -5.38
CA MET A 124 17.70 -0.07 -4.50
C MET A 124 18.89 -0.31 -3.55
N PRO A 125 19.71 0.70 -3.20
CA PRO A 125 20.89 0.52 -2.38
C PRO A 125 20.58 -0.21 -1.05
N GLY A 126 21.32 -1.29 -0.79
CA GLY A 126 21.14 -2.09 0.41
C GLY A 126 20.00 -3.12 0.35
N ASN A 127 19.16 -3.11 -0.69
CA ASN A 127 18.22 -4.21 -0.95
C ASN A 127 18.95 -5.39 -1.59
N GLN A 128 18.64 -6.61 -1.13
CA GLN A 128 19.24 -7.86 -1.60
C GLN A 128 18.24 -8.60 -2.49
N ASN A 129 17.75 -7.92 -3.53
CA ASN A 129 16.70 -8.41 -4.42
C ASN A 129 15.42 -8.84 -3.70
N VAL A 130 15.07 -8.18 -2.59
CA VAL A 130 13.87 -8.51 -1.83
C VAL A 130 12.69 -7.77 -2.42
N LEU A 131 11.58 -8.50 -2.60
CA LEU A 131 10.26 -7.95 -2.87
C LEU A 131 9.29 -8.34 -1.75
N CYS A 132 8.38 -7.42 -1.44
CA CYS A 132 7.37 -7.63 -0.41
C CYS A 132 6.00 -7.81 -1.05
N PHE A 133 5.27 -8.84 -0.62
CA PHE A 133 3.95 -9.22 -1.12
C PHE A 133 2.94 -9.29 0.01
N SER A 134 1.69 -8.96 -0.27
CA SER A 134 0.56 -9.36 0.58
C SER A 134 0.25 -10.83 0.36
N ARG A 135 0.01 -11.57 1.43
CA ARG A 135 -0.43 -12.97 1.40
C ARG A 135 -1.91 -13.13 1.08
N ILE A 136 -2.64 -12.02 0.96
CA ILE A 136 -4.07 -12.00 0.66
C ILE A 136 -4.25 -12.29 -0.83
N CYS A 137 -4.86 -13.43 -1.14
CA CYS A 137 -5.14 -13.87 -2.49
C CYS A 137 -6.07 -12.88 -3.20
N PRO A 138 -5.70 -12.38 -4.39
CA PRO A 138 -6.49 -11.42 -5.14
C PRO A 138 -7.80 -11.97 -5.74
N HIS A 139 -8.11 -13.26 -5.54
CA HIS A 139 -9.41 -13.83 -5.91
C HIS A 139 -10.48 -13.43 -4.88
N LEU A 140 -10.43 -14.01 -3.68
CA LEU A 140 -11.44 -13.84 -2.62
C LEU A 140 -10.83 -13.68 -1.22
N GLY A 141 -9.57 -13.24 -1.12
CA GLY A 141 -8.97 -12.82 0.15
C GLY A 141 -8.36 -13.92 1.03
N CYS A 142 -8.37 -15.18 0.61
CA CYS A 142 -7.70 -16.26 1.35
C CYS A 142 -6.19 -16.03 1.49
N ILE A 143 -5.58 -16.57 2.55
CA ILE A 143 -4.14 -16.54 2.72
C ILE A 143 -3.49 -17.62 1.87
N PHE A 144 -2.62 -17.23 0.94
CA PHE A 144 -1.85 -18.20 0.16
C PHE A 144 -0.54 -18.59 0.85
N ASN A 145 -0.04 -19.76 0.44
CA ASN A 145 1.20 -20.36 0.89
C ASN A 145 2.35 -20.00 -0.06
N PHE A 146 3.58 -20.13 0.42
CA PHE A 146 4.80 -19.99 -0.39
C PHE A 146 5.51 -21.34 -0.47
N PHE A 147 5.89 -21.71 -1.69
CA PHE A 147 6.65 -22.90 -2.01
C PHE A 147 7.94 -22.48 -2.70
N SER A 148 9.07 -23.00 -2.22
CA SER A 148 10.39 -22.62 -2.72
C SER A 148 11.33 -23.82 -2.86
N PRO A 149 12.28 -23.77 -3.81
CA PRO A 149 13.32 -24.78 -3.89
C PRO A 149 14.17 -24.75 -2.62
N ARG A 150 14.37 -25.92 -1.99
CA ARG A 150 15.17 -26.06 -0.76
C ARG A 150 14.63 -25.24 0.41
N ASP A 151 13.30 -25.21 0.56
CA ASP A 151 12.65 -24.54 1.67
C ASP A 151 13.13 -25.12 3.02
N PRO A 152 13.62 -24.31 3.97
CA PRO A 152 14.14 -24.80 5.24
C PRO A 152 13.06 -25.45 6.12
N ARG A 153 11.77 -25.20 5.84
CA ARG A 153 10.64 -25.81 6.56
C ARG A 153 10.40 -27.26 6.12
N GLY A 154 11.10 -27.75 5.11
CA GLY A 154 11.09 -29.14 4.65
C GLY A 154 10.33 -29.39 3.35
N PRO A 155 10.32 -30.64 2.86
CA PRO A 155 9.89 -31.00 1.50
C PRO A 155 8.39 -30.75 1.23
N VAL A 156 7.57 -30.55 2.26
CA VAL A 156 6.15 -30.20 2.11
C VAL A 156 5.95 -28.77 1.60
N TRP A 157 7.00 -27.93 1.59
CA TRP A 157 7.00 -26.56 1.08
C TRP A 157 7.82 -26.41 -0.21
N GLU A 158 8.16 -27.53 -0.87
CA GLU A 158 8.87 -27.51 -2.15
C GLU A 158 7.91 -27.43 -3.34
N PRO A 159 8.36 -26.93 -4.51
CA PRO A 159 7.47 -26.67 -5.63
C PRO A 159 6.70 -27.90 -6.11
N ALA A 160 7.29 -29.09 -6.05
CA ALA A 160 6.63 -30.34 -6.48
C ALA A 160 5.25 -30.55 -5.83
N ARG A 161 5.05 -30.05 -4.61
CA ARG A 161 3.78 -30.11 -3.87
C ARG A 161 2.68 -29.25 -4.53
N VAL A 162 3.05 -28.17 -5.21
CA VAL A 162 2.13 -27.32 -5.97
C VAL A 162 1.43 -28.13 -7.08
N ALA A 163 2.15 -29.05 -7.73
CA ALA A 163 1.57 -29.89 -8.77
C ALA A 163 0.53 -30.87 -8.20
N THR A 164 0.83 -31.49 -7.07
CA THR A 164 -0.03 -32.52 -6.46
C THR A 164 -1.20 -31.95 -5.66
N GLU A 165 -1.00 -30.83 -4.94
CA GLU A 165 -2.01 -30.28 -4.02
C GLU A 165 -2.84 -29.16 -4.62
N TYR A 166 -2.29 -28.43 -5.61
CA TYR A 166 -2.95 -27.29 -6.23
C TYR A 166 -3.24 -27.54 -7.72
N GLY A 167 -3.01 -28.77 -8.20
CA GLY A 167 -3.44 -29.23 -9.53
C GLY A 167 -2.76 -28.52 -10.69
N TYR A 168 -1.54 -28.00 -10.52
CA TYR A 168 -0.78 -27.34 -11.58
C TYR A 168 0.38 -28.22 -12.06
N PRO A 169 0.21 -29.07 -13.09
CA PRO A 169 1.27 -29.99 -13.54
C PRO A 169 2.46 -29.29 -14.21
N GLY A 170 2.33 -28.00 -14.55
CA GLY A 170 3.39 -27.20 -15.20
C GLY A 170 4.46 -26.65 -14.25
N VAL A 171 4.52 -27.14 -13.00
CA VAL A 171 5.51 -26.69 -12.01
C VAL A 171 6.93 -27.05 -12.45
N GLN A 172 7.86 -26.11 -12.23
CA GLN A 172 9.29 -26.36 -12.28
C GLN A 172 9.87 -26.33 -10.86
N THR A 173 10.78 -27.26 -10.56
CA THR A 173 11.25 -27.50 -9.18
C THR A 173 12.29 -26.50 -8.68
N ASP A 174 12.82 -25.67 -9.56
CA ASP A 174 13.81 -24.63 -9.33
C ASP A 174 13.19 -23.22 -9.16
N ARG A 175 11.86 -23.11 -9.15
CA ARG A 175 11.13 -21.84 -9.07
C ARG A 175 10.38 -21.66 -7.77
N GLY A 176 10.18 -20.40 -7.36
CA GLY A 176 9.29 -20.02 -6.28
C GLY A 176 7.83 -19.86 -6.75
N TYR A 177 6.89 -20.34 -5.94
CA TYR A 177 5.46 -20.22 -6.20
C TYR A 177 4.71 -19.70 -4.98
N PHE A 178 3.67 -18.90 -5.22
CA PHE A 178 2.58 -18.79 -4.28
C PHE A 178 1.42 -19.68 -4.70
N ALA A 179 0.76 -20.34 -3.75
CA ALA A 179 -0.40 -21.17 -4.04
C ALA A 179 -1.51 -20.99 -2.99
N CYS A 180 -2.70 -20.66 -3.47
CA CYS A 180 -3.87 -20.38 -2.63
C CYS A 180 -4.72 -21.66 -2.46
N PRO A 181 -4.93 -22.14 -1.22
CA PRO A 181 -5.60 -23.42 -0.98
C PRO A 181 -7.11 -23.38 -1.22
N CYS A 182 -7.72 -22.19 -1.27
CA CYS A 182 -9.17 -22.07 -1.36
C CYS A 182 -9.74 -22.43 -2.74
N HIS A 183 -9.07 -21.96 -3.80
CA HIS A 183 -9.54 -22.12 -5.18
C HIS A 183 -8.38 -22.47 -6.13
N PHE A 184 -7.29 -23.00 -5.57
CA PHE A 184 -6.13 -23.50 -6.31
C PHE A 184 -5.50 -22.50 -7.27
N SER A 185 -5.52 -21.20 -6.92
CA SER A 185 -4.77 -20.19 -7.68
C SER A 185 -3.28 -20.34 -7.43
N VAL A 186 -2.49 -20.40 -8.50
CA VAL A 186 -1.03 -20.54 -8.46
C VAL A 186 -0.38 -19.36 -9.16
N TYR A 187 0.63 -18.80 -8.52
CA TYR A 187 1.39 -17.64 -9.00
C TYR A 187 2.86 -18.03 -9.15
N ASP A 188 3.41 -17.92 -10.37
CA ASP A 188 4.83 -18.20 -10.65
C ASP A 188 5.66 -16.93 -10.43
N LEU A 189 6.55 -16.94 -9.43
CA LEU A 189 7.38 -15.80 -9.06
C LEU A 189 8.61 -15.60 -9.95
N THR A 190 8.72 -16.34 -11.05
CA THR A 190 9.71 -16.11 -12.11
C THR A 190 9.10 -15.39 -13.33
N GLN A 191 7.77 -15.22 -13.34
CA GLN A 191 7.05 -14.70 -14.50
C GLN A 191 6.33 -13.39 -14.19
N ILE A 192 6.35 -12.49 -15.16
CA ILE A 192 5.67 -11.20 -15.11
C ILE A 192 4.24 -11.33 -15.61
N GLY A 193 3.28 -11.07 -14.73
CA GLY A 193 1.88 -10.86 -15.08
C GLY A 193 1.53 -9.38 -15.19
N LYS A 194 0.24 -9.09 -15.30
CA LYS A 194 -0.30 -7.73 -15.33
C LYS A 194 -1.39 -7.57 -14.28
N ASP A 195 -1.42 -6.43 -13.61
CA ASP A 195 -2.55 -6.07 -12.77
C ASP A 195 -3.78 -5.64 -13.58
N GLN A 196 -4.87 -5.28 -12.90
CA GLN A 196 -6.12 -4.84 -13.53
C GLN A 196 -5.98 -3.55 -14.36
N THR A 197 -4.93 -2.78 -14.14
CA THR A 197 -4.61 -1.56 -14.91
C THR A 197 -3.64 -1.83 -16.05
N GLY A 198 -3.23 -3.09 -16.24
CA GLY A 198 -2.26 -3.49 -17.25
C GLY A 198 -0.79 -3.28 -16.84
N LYS A 199 -0.51 -2.83 -15.61
CA LYS A 199 0.85 -2.63 -15.13
C LYS A 199 1.52 -3.98 -14.83
N PRO A 200 2.80 -4.15 -15.20
CA PRO A 200 3.51 -5.40 -14.97
C PRO A 200 3.75 -5.65 -13.48
N LYS A 201 3.65 -6.92 -13.08
CA LYS A 201 3.90 -7.40 -11.72
C LYS A 201 4.51 -8.78 -11.72
N LEU A 202 5.37 -9.05 -10.74
CA LEU A 202 5.86 -10.40 -10.48
C LEU A 202 4.75 -11.29 -9.92
N GLY A 203 4.75 -12.57 -10.30
CA GLY A 203 3.75 -13.54 -9.84
C GLY A 203 2.62 -13.72 -10.84
N LEU A 204 2.92 -14.05 -12.09
CA LEU A 204 1.92 -14.38 -13.10
C LEU A 204 0.99 -15.48 -12.57
N VAL A 205 -0.33 -15.28 -12.74
CA VAL A 205 -1.32 -16.32 -12.45
C VAL A 205 -1.21 -17.41 -13.52
N VAL A 206 -0.72 -18.58 -13.13
CA VAL A 206 -0.52 -19.72 -14.04
C VAL A 206 -1.58 -20.81 -13.88
N SER A 207 -2.39 -20.74 -12.81
CA SER A 207 -3.53 -21.60 -12.56
C SER A 207 -4.56 -20.93 -11.66
N GLY A 208 -5.81 -21.40 -11.71
CA GLY A 208 -6.93 -20.99 -10.88
C GLY A 208 -7.60 -19.66 -11.27
N PRO A 209 -8.62 -19.22 -10.50
CA PRO A 209 -9.52 -18.12 -10.90
C PRO A 209 -9.05 -16.71 -10.49
N ALA A 210 -7.87 -16.56 -9.88
CA ALA A 210 -7.39 -15.26 -9.47
C ALA A 210 -7.26 -14.30 -10.67
N PRO A 211 -7.86 -13.09 -10.62
CA PRO A 211 -7.95 -12.22 -11.80
C PRO A 211 -6.67 -11.43 -12.09
N ARG A 212 -5.64 -11.53 -11.23
CA ARG A 212 -4.40 -10.75 -11.30
C ARG A 212 -3.29 -11.34 -10.42
N PRO A 213 -2.03 -10.93 -10.61
CA PRO A 213 -0.92 -11.21 -9.70
C PRO A 213 -1.16 -10.73 -8.25
N PRO A 214 -0.39 -11.26 -7.29
CA PRO A 214 -0.41 -10.83 -5.90
C PRO A 214 -0.19 -9.32 -5.75
N ARG A 215 -0.67 -8.74 -4.65
CA ARG A 215 -0.37 -7.34 -4.32
C ARG A 215 1.06 -7.24 -3.81
N THR A 216 1.79 -6.22 -4.24
CA THR A 216 3.07 -5.86 -3.63
C THR A 216 2.85 -4.85 -2.51
N LEU A 217 3.73 -4.89 -1.51
CA LEU A 217 3.79 -3.91 -0.45
C LEU A 217 4.87 -2.89 -0.77
N GLU A 218 4.63 -1.64 -0.39
CA GLU A 218 5.62 -0.59 -0.47
C GLU A 218 6.60 -0.75 0.69
N PHE A 219 7.89 -0.63 0.40
CA PHE A 219 8.92 -0.86 1.40
C PHE A 219 10.13 0.04 1.18
N LYS A 220 10.96 0.14 2.22
CA LYS A 220 12.27 0.78 2.20
C LYS A 220 13.28 -0.04 2.97
N VAL A 221 14.55 0.12 2.64
CA VAL A 221 15.67 -0.46 3.38
C VAL A 221 16.49 0.67 4.00
N GLU A 222 16.65 0.63 5.32
CA GLU A 222 17.42 1.63 6.08
C GLU A 222 18.29 0.91 7.10
N ASN A 223 19.59 1.22 7.13
CA ASN A 223 20.56 0.62 8.07
C ASN A 223 20.54 -0.92 8.10
N GLY A 224 20.32 -1.56 6.95
CA GLY A 224 20.24 -3.02 6.84
C GLY A 224 18.93 -3.63 7.37
N GLU A 225 17.91 -2.81 7.58
CA GLU A 225 16.59 -3.22 8.07
C GLU A 225 15.52 -2.94 7.00
N LEU A 226 14.62 -3.89 6.82
CA LEU A 226 13.50 -3.82 5.89
C LEU A 226 12.26 -3.28 6.60
N PHE A 227 11.70 -2.20 6.08
CA PHE A 227 10.48 -1.58 6.59
C PHE A 227 9.38 -1.59 5.54
N ILE A 228 8.16 -1.97 5.95
CA ILE A 228 6.97 -1.78 5.13
C ILE A 228 6.40 -0.38 5.41
N THR A 229 6.09 0.34 4.34
CA THR A 229 5.58 1.73 4.40
C THR A 229 4.12 1.83 3.94
N GLY A 230 3.63 0.83 3.20
CA GLY A 230 2.27 0.85 2.67
C GLY A 230 1.93 -0.39 1.87
N MET A 231 0.72 -0.39 1.32
CA MET A 231 0.27 -1.34 0.31
C MET A 231 0.01 -0.56 -0.97
N GLU A 232 0.26 -1.19 -2.11
CA GLU A 232 -0.12 -0.63 -3.40
C GLU A 232 -1.55 -0.05 -3.43
N ALA A 233 -1.71 1.07 -4.12
CA ALA A 233 -2.99 1.75 -4.24
C ALA A 233 -4.09 0.87 -4.86
N GLY A 234 -5.32 1.01 -4.38
CA GLY A 234 -6.48 0.23 -4.84
C GLY A 234 -6.62 -1.15 -4.17
N GLY A 235 -5.84 -1.42 -3.12
CA GLY A 235 -5.99 -2.55 -2.21
C GLY A 235 -7.01 -2.32 -1.12
N VAL A 236 -8.23 -2.86 -1.30
CA VAL A 236 -9.03 -3.24 -0.13
C VAL A 236 -8.34 -4.48 0.47
N ALA A 237 -7.89 -4.34 1.72
CA ALA A 237 -7.52 -5.46 2.57
C ALA A 237 -8.80 -6.03 3.21
#